data_AF-A0A6G5QGD3-F1
#
_entry.id   AF-A0A6G5QGD3-F1
#
_cell.length_a   1.000
_cell.length_b   1.000
_cell.length_c   1.000
_cell.angle_alpha   90.00
_cell.angle_beta   90.00
_cell.angle_gamma   90.00
#
_symmetry.space_group_name_H-M   'P 1'
#
loop_
_entity.id
_entity.type
_entity.pdbx_description
1 polymer ?
#
loop_
_entity_poly.entity_id
_entity_poly.type
_entity_poly.pdbx_seq_one_letter_code
_entity_poly.pdbx_strand_id
1 'polypeptide(L)' 'MKPLSPQKAKFAKYLELYKIEPTDSDEVASYKVLDCAFDLFCALDALAKNHNAIKAKILNILNPKGE' A
#
# COMPACT_ATOMS: atom_id res chain seq x y z
N MET A 1 1.51 26.17 7.47
CA MET A 1 1.84 24.78 7.06
C MET A 1 1.24 24.51 5.69
N LYS A 2 2.01 23.96 4.74
CA LYS A 2 1.50 23.56 3.42
C LYS A 2 0.57 22.34 3.61
N PRO A 3 -0.65 22.32 3.05
CA PRO A 3 -1.52 21.16 3.18
C PRO A 3 -0.83 19.93 2.59
N LEU A 4 -0.89 18.81 3.31
CA LEU A 4 -0.45 17.51 2.81
C LEU A 4 -1.28 17.17 1.57
N SER A 5 -0.63 16.62 0.54
CA SER A 5 -1.40 16.05 -0.57
C SER A 5 -2.27 14.90 -0.03
N PRO A 6 -3.41 14.58 -0.68
CA PRO A 6 -4.28 13.50 -0.23
C PRO A 6 -3.55 12.17 0.01
N GLN A 7 -2.53 11.87 -0.82
CA GLN A 7 -1.70 10.67 -0.67
C GLN A 7 -0.86 10.72 0.60
N LYS A 8 -0.23 11.87 0.90
CA LYS A 8 0.57 12.05 2.12
C LYS A 8 -0.30 11.99 3.38
N ALA A 9 -1.50 12.54 3.34
CA ALA A 9 -2.46 12.46 4.44
C ALA A 9 -2.91 11.00 4.69
N LYS A 10 -3.13 10.22 3.62
CA LYS A 10 -3.49 8.81 3.73
C LYS A 10 -2.32 7.98 4.30
N PHE A 11 -1.09 8.25 3.87
CA PHE A 11 0.10 7.61 4.43
C PHE A 11 0.26 7.90 5.92
N ALA A 12 0.12 9.17 6.34
CA ALA A 12 0.18 9.55 7.76
C ALA A 12 -0.83 8.78 8.63
N LYS A 13 -2.08 8.61 8.14
CA LYS A 13 -3.09 7.80 8.84
C LYS A 13 -2.71 6.33 8.97
N TYR A 14 -2.01 5.74 8.00
CA TYR A 14 -1.53 4.37 8.12
C TYR A 14 -0.37 4.28 9.11
N LEU A 15 0.52 5.28 9.11
CA LEU A 15 1.65 5.34 10.02
C LEU A 15 1.21 5.42 11.50
N GLU A 16 0.06 6.05 11.78
CA GLU A 16 -0.55 6.08 13.12
C GLU A 16 -0.78 4.68 13.71
N LEU A 17 -1.01 3.65 12.87
CA LEU A 17 -1.20 2.26 13.33
C LEU A 17 0.06 1.64 13.94
N TYR A 18 1.24 2.14 13.55
CA TYR A 18 2.54 1.65 14.01
C TYR A 18 2.97 2.27 15.34
N LYS A 19 2.15 3.18 15.91
CA LYS A 19 2.33 3.76 17.25
C LYS A 19 3.76 4.25 17.48
N ILE A 20 4.19 5.18 16.63
CA ILE A 20 5.47 5.87 16.81
C ILE A 20 5.28 6.86 17.96
N GLU A 21 5.99 6.63 19.06
CA GLU A 21 5.87 7.41 20.28
C GLU A 21 7.03 8.41 20.39
N PRO A 22 6.82 9.58 21.02
CA PRO A 22 7.91 10.55 21.24
C PRO A 22 9.06 10.01 22.09
N THR A 23 8.82 8.93 22.83
CA THR A 23 9.80 8.22 23.68
C THR A 23 10.57 7.13 22.94
N ASP A 24 10.21 6.81 21.70
CA ASP A 24 10.98 5.88 20.89
C ASP A 24 12.37 6.46 20.61
N SER A 25 13.39 5.60 20.59
CA SER A 25 14.69 5.99 20.03
C SER A 25 14.55 6.19 18.51
N ASP A 26 15.45 6.99 17.93
CA ASP A 26 15.49 7.21 16.48
C ASP A 26 15.54 5.89 15.69
N GLU A 27 16.26 4.89 16.23
CA GLU A 27 16.34 3.55 15.65
C GLU A 27 14.99 2.83 15.67
N VAL A 28 14.30 2.80 16.83
CA VAL A 28 12.99 2.15 16.97
C VAL A 28 11.95 2.83 16.09
N ALA A 29 11.93 4.17 16.07
CA ALA A 29 11.05 4.93 15.20
C ALA A 29 11.33 4.63 13.73
N SER A 30 12.60 4.50 13.33
CA SER A 30 12.99 4.15 11.95
C SER A 30 12.49 2.76 11.55
N TYR A 31 12.62 1.75 12.42
CA TYR A 31 12.09 0.42 12.13
C TYR A 31 10.57 0.41 12.00
N LYS A 32 9.84 1.11 12.87
CA LYS A 32 8.38 1.25 12.76
C LYS A 32 7.94 1.90 11.44
N VAL A 33 8.69 2.90 10.96
CA VAL A 33 8.45 3.53 9.65
C VAL A 33 8.74 2.54 8.51
N LEU A 34 9.82 1.76 8.62
CA LEU A 34 10.19 0.75 7.61
C LEU A 34 9.15 -0.37 7.52
N ASP A 35 8.64 -0.86 8.66
CA ASP A 35 7.57 -1.86 8.71
C ASP A 35 6.31 -1.33 8.00
N CYS A 36 5.93 -0.07 8.27
CA CYS A 36 4.81 0.58 7.59
C CYS A 36 5.00 0.68 6.07
N ALA A 37 6.22 1.01 5.63
CA ALA A 37 6.51 1.10 4.21
C ALA A 37 6.47 -0.28 3.53
N PHE A 38 6.97 -1.31 4.22
CA PHE A 38 6.97 -2.69 3.74
C PHE A 38 5.56 -3.24 3.57
N ASP A 39 4.71 -3.10 4.58
CA ASP A 39 3.32 -3.59 4.51
C ASP A 39 2.53 -2.89 3.41
N LEU A 40 2.75 -1.58 3.23
CA LEU A 40 2.14 -0.83 2.13
C LEU A 40 2.61 -1.34 0.76
N PHE A 41 3.90 -1.65 0.63
CA PHE A 41 4.45 -2.24 -0.60
C PHE A 41 3.82 -3.61 -0.89
N CYS A 42 3.72 -4.49 0.10
CA CYS A 42 3.05 -5.78 -0.03
C CYS A 42 1.58 -5.65 -0.44
N ALA A 43 0.85 -4.70 0.15
CA ALA A 43 -0.54 -4.43 -0.21
C ALA A 43 -0.67 -3.96 -1.67
N LEU A 44 0.26 -3.12 -2.16
CA LEU A 44 0.30 -2.65 -3.54
C LEU A 44 0.60 -3.80 -4.52
N ASP A 45 1.55 -4.68 -4.19
CA ASP A 45 1.87 -5.86 -5.01
C ASP A 45 0.66 -6.82 -5.11
N ALA A 46 -0.01 -7.09 -3.98
CA ALA A 46 -1.23 -7.90 -3.96
C ALA A 46 -2.35 -7.27 -4.80
N LEU A 47 -2.53 -5.94 -4.70
CA LEU A 47 -3.52 -5.21 -5.51
C LEU A 47 -3.19 -5.29 -7.00
N ALA A 48 -1.92 -5.13 -7.38
CA ALA A 48 -1.48 -5.23 -8.78
C ALA A 48 -1.72 -6.63 -9.36
N LYS A 49 -1.40 -7.68 -8.60
CA LYS A 49 -1.69 -9.08 -8.97
C LYS A 49 -3.18 -9.32 -9.15
N ASN A 50 -4.01 -8.82 -8.23
CA ASN A 50 -5.47 -8.94 -8.31
C ASN A 50 -6.04 -8.19 -9.52
N HIS A 51 -5.57 -6.98 -9.79
CA HIS A 51 -5.99 -6.20 -10.95
C HIS A 51 -5.67 -6.93 -12.27
N ASN A 52 -4.46 -7.51 -12.39
CA ASN A 52 -4.06 -8.28 -13.56
C ASN A 52 -4.89 -9.56 -13.73
N ALA A 53 -5.22 -10.25 -12.63
CA ALA A 53 -6.09 -11.43 -12.65
C ALA A 53 -7.52 -11.08 -13.12
N ILE A 54 -8.09 -9.97 -12.63
CA ILE A 54 -9.41 -9.50 -13.08
C ILE A 54 -9.37 -9.11 -14.55
N LYS A 55 -8.34 -8.36 -14.98
CA LYS A 55 -8.16 -7.98 -16.38
C LYS A 55 -8.08 -9.20 -17.30
N ALA A 56 -7.34 -10.25 -16.91
CA ALA A 56 -7.25 -11.49 -17.66
C ALA A 56 -8.60 -12.23 -17.75
N LYS A 57 -9.37 -12.29 -16.65
CA LYS A 57 -10.71 -12.87 -16.64
C LYS A 57 -11.66 -12.13 -17.59
N ILE A 58 -11.66 -10.80 -17.54
CA ILE A 58 -12.47 -9.96 -18.43
C ILE A 58 -12.08 -10.19 -19.89
N LEU A 59 -10.79 -10.23 -20.21
CA LEU A 59 -10.32 -10.48 -21.57
C LEU A 59 -10.76 -11.86 -22.09
N ASN A 60 -10.72 -12.90 -21.25
CA ASN A 60 -11.19 -14.24 -21.61
C ASN A 60 -12.70 -14.31 -21.84
N ILE A 61 -13.49 -13.46 -21.16
CA ILE A 61 -14.96 -13.36 -21.38
C ILE A 61 -15.26 -12.57 -22.66
N LEU A 62 -14.53 -11.47 -22.91
CA LEU A 62 -14.74 -10.61 -24.08
C LEU A 62 -14.21 -11.23 -25.37
N ASN A 63 -13.20 -12.09 -25.25
CA ASN A 63 -12.62 -12.85 -26.34
C ASN A 63 -12.66 -14.34 -25.95
N PRO A 64 -13.87 -14.93 -25.85
CA PRO A 64 -13.96 -16.36 -25.63
C PRO A 64 -13.24 -16.98 -26.82
N LYS A 65 -12.14 -17.71 -26.58
CA LYS A 65 -11.38 -18.35 -27.65
C LYS A 65 -12.40 -19.10 -28.52
N GLY A 66 -12.58 -18.62 -29.74
CA GLY A 66 -13.31 -19.33 -30.77
C GLY A 66 -12.40 -20.44 -31.27
N GLU A 67 -12.44 -21.57 -30.57
CA GLU A 67 -12.18 -22.93 -31.10
C GLU A 67 -13.06 -23.92 -30.33
#